data_AF-B9K7E5-F1
#
_entry.id   AF-B9K7E5-F1
#
_cell.length_a   1.000
_cell.length_b   1.000
_cell.length_c   1.000
_cell.angle_alpha   90.00
_cell.angle_beta   90.00
_cell.angle_gamma   90.00
#
_symmetry.space_group_name_H-M   'P 1'
#
loop_
_entity.id
_entity.type
_entity.pdbx_description
1 polymer ?
#
loop_
_entity_poly.entity_id
_entity_poly.type
_entity_poly.pdbx_seq_one_letter_code
_entity_poly.pdbx_strand_id
1 'polypeptide(L)'
;MKKGGALFLNDRKELVVGALIHDVGKVVRRAGDSRAHQLAGYDFTNKVKKFAKFQKYIHYHHEKDLKEKNLEDEKVWYVCFADNLSSSERMTDGNVFDEYRRLENLLSKIPEKEQKKPTYFPIRSADKITEAVTEMEEEKESYASLYESFVEDAEKISLSPDDVNFLVYKYFSFIPQETRVEGDMDISLYDHLKVTAMLSLALYDYAKENHLDFKTYDEMKRYFEDPSVKPFLLVGGDVSGIQNFISSVSSKGALRSYRGRSFFIEILQEVVVDEILSRTGFYRTNVHYIGGGHFHLVLSNTEKVKETIEKIRKELNAWFRKRGLSLHLVTEYTEFSTKDVKDMGSIFESIAKKVNLRKLRMYTEEDLEELFPDDLSSIAEKGGFTCKVCGNRVEKLFALGDSEEEIACDFCRKMYELGRDLLKKDEEGNYTYIYLVEKDNGRFEIFNKRFDFSRKPGEDCVVWERTEDLVWGM
;
A
#
# COMPACT_ATOMS: atom_id res chain seq x y z
N MET A 1 20.19 18.60 16.29
CA MET A 1 19.89 17.74 15.12
C MET A 1 19.04 16.52 15.46
N LYS A 2 19.41 15.62 16.39
CA LYS A 2 18.56 14.43 16.73
C LYS A 2 17.14 14.73 17.25
N LYS A 3 16.92 15.83 17.98
CA LYS A 3 15.59 16.19 18.51
C LYS A 3 14.59 16.65 17.43
N GLY A 4 15.06 17.24 16.32
CA GLY A 4 14.20 17.74 15.24
C GLY A 4 13.64 16.61 14.37
N GLY A 5 14.48 15.63 14.01
CA GLY A 5 14.06 14.46 13.24
C GLY A 5 13.07 13.55 13.99
N ALA A 6 13.29 13.35 15.30
CA ALA A 6 12.37 12.55 16.13
C ALA A 6 11.00 13.22 16.33
N LEU A 7 10.96 14.56 16.43
CA LEU A 7 9.70 15.30 16.53
C LEU A 7 8.91 15.23 15.22
N PHE A 8 9.58 15.41 14.09
CA PHE A 8 8.99 15.30 12.75
C PHE A 8 8.43 13.90 12.46
N LEU A 9 9.15 12.83 12.84
CA LEU A 9 8.64 11.45 12.72
C LEU A 9 7.39 11.20 13.58
N ASN A 10 7.36 11.75 14.79
CA ASN A 10 6.20 11.65 15.68
C ASN A 10 5.00 12.44 15.13
N ASP A 11 5.22 13.61 14.55
CA ASP A 11 4.17 14.42 13.92
C ASP A 11 3.53 13.69 12.72
N ARG A 12 4.34 13.06 11.86
CA ARG A 12 3.86 12.25 10.74
C ARG A 12 3.03 11.06 11.21
N LYS A 13 3.51 10.33 12.23
CA LYS A 13 2.78 9.23 12.84
C LYS A 13 1.44 9.69 13.42
N GLU A 14 1.43 10.81 14.11
CA GLU A 14 0.21 11.37 14.70
C GLU A 14 -0.81 11.77 13.63
N LEU A 15 -0.35 12.46 12.58
CA LEU A 15 -1.16 12.90 11.45
C LEU A 15 -1.84 11.72 10.76
N VAL A 16 -1.09 10.66 10.42
CA VAL A 16 -1.65 9.51 9.69
C VAL A 16 -2.64 8.74 10.56
N VAL A 17 -2.32 8.48 11.83
CA VAL A 17 -3.26 7.80 12.74
C VAL A 17 -4.51 8.64 12.96
N GLY A 18 -4.36 9.96 13.13
CA GLY A 18 -5.47 10.90 13.24
C GLY A 18 -6.40 10.88 12.02
N ALA A 19 -5.81 10.89 10.81
CA ALA A 19 -6.55 10.78 9.56
C ALA A 19 -7.26 9.43 9.40
N LEU A 20 -6.64 8.32 9.80
CA LEU A 20 -7.25 6.99 9.69
C LEU A 20 -8.45 6.77 10.62
N ILE A 21 -8.64 7.62 11.63
CA ILE A 21 -9.76 7.48 12.59
C ILE A 21 -10.70 8.68 12.60
N HIS A 22 -10.47 9.72 11.79
CA HIS A 22 -11.22 10.99 11.87
C HIS A 22 -12.74 10.78 11.77
N ASP A 23 -13.16 9.81 10.96
CA ASP A 23 -14.56 9.50 10.66
C ASP A 23 -15.10 8.27 11.43
N VAL A 24 -14.37 7.78 12.44
CA VAL A 24 -14.79 6.61 13.26
C VAL A 24 -16.18 6.80 13.89
N GLY A 25 -16.57 8.05 14.14
CA GLY A 25 -17.88 8.39 14.68
C GLY A 25 -19.06 7.93 13.82
N LYS A 26 -18.87 7.73 12.50
CA LYS A 26 -19.91 7.16 11.63
C LYS A 26 -20.28 5.74 12.03
N VAL A 27 -19.27 4.93 12.37
CA VAL A 27 -19.47 3.55 12.84
C VAL A 27 -20.15 3.55 14.21
N VAL A 28 -19.74 4.45 15.11
CA VAL A 28 -20.36 4.59 16.44
C VAL A 28 -21.84 4.96 16.32
N ARG A 29 -22.20 5.86 15.41
CA ARG A 29 -23.61 6.23 15.16
C ARG A 29 -24.44 5.05 14.68
N ARG A 30 -23.92 4.31 13.70
CA ARG A 30 -24.58 3.11 13.16
C ARG A 30 -24.71 1.98 14.18
N ALA A 31 -23.80 1.91 15.16
CA ALA A 31 -23.91 1.02 16.32
C ALA A 31 -24.96 1.46 17.36
N GLY A 32 -25.56 2.65 17.21
CA GLY A 32 -26.71 3.10 17.99
C GLY A 32 -26.56 4.43 18.74
N ASP A 33 -25.47 5.17 18.52
CA ASP A 33 -25.31 6.52 19.09
C ASP A 33 -26.08 7.56 18.27
N SER A 34 -26.84 8.43 18.94
CA SER A 34 -27.67 9.45 18.29
C SER A 34 -27.00 10.81 18.10
N ARG A 35 -25.79 11.01 18.64
CA ARG A 35 -25.04 12.27 18.52
C ARG A 35 -24.51 12.45 17.09
N ALA A 36 -24.14 13.69 16.74
CA ALA A 36 -23.37 13.96 15.52
C ALA A 36 -22.06 13.15 15.52
N HIS A 37 -21.54 12.74 14.35
CA HIS A 37 -20.45 11.75 14.31
C HIS A 37 -19.15 12.30 14.90
N GLN A 38 -18.92 13.61 14.77
CA GLN A 38 -17.81 14.32 15.43
C GLN A 38 -17.82 14.19 16.96
N LEU A 39 -18.99 13.96 17.56
CA LEU A 39 -19.18 13.76 19.00
C LEU A 39 -19.31 12.28 19.37
N ALA A 40 -19.97 11.48 18.53
CA ALA A 40 -20.13 10.05 18.73
C ALA A 40 -18.77 9.33 18.78
N GLY A 41 -17.81 9.75 17.95
CA GLY A 41 -16.44 9.20 17.97
C GLY A 41 -15.71 9.35 19.31
N TYR A 42 -16.19 10.20 20.23
CA TYR A 42 -15.66 10.25 21.59
C TYR A 42 -15.98 8.99 22.40
N ASP A 43 -17.04 8.24 22.08
CA ASP A 43 -17.27 6.92 22.69
C ASP A 43 -16.09 5.98 22.45
N PHE A 44 -15.62 5.89 21.20
CA PHE A 44 -14.48 5.05 20.84
C PHE A 44 -13.22 5.42 21.63
N THR A 45 -12.83 6.69 21.59
CA THR A 45 -11.64 7.15 22.31
C THR A 45 -11.77 7.09 23.84
N ASN A 46 -13.00 7.05 24.36
CA ASN A 46 -13.26 6.81 25.77
C ASN A 46 -13.12 5.35 26.18
N LYS A 47 -13.58 4.43 25.32
CA LYS A 47 -13.39 2.98 25.50
C LYS A 47 -11.92 2.60 25.35
N VAL A 48 -11.27 3.08 24.28
CA VAL A 48 -9.87 2.77 23.97
C VAL A 48 -8.98 3.98 24.25
N LYS A 49 -8.65 4.20 25.53
CA LYS A 49 -7.99 5.43 26.03
C LYS A 49 -6.71 5.85 25.32
N LYS A 50 -5.94 4.90 24.78
CA LYS A 50 -4.71 5.21 24.02
C LYS A 50 -4.98 6.05 22.75
N PHE A 51 -6.21 6.03 22.21
CA PHE A 51 -6.62 6.87 21.08
C PHE A 51 -7.10 8.28 21.48
N ALA A 52 -7.19 8.61 22.78
CA ALA A 52 -7.71 9.90 23.23
C ALA A 52 -6.94 11.11 22.69
N LYS A 53 -5.63 10.98 22.45
CA LYS A 53 -4.79 12.05 21.87
C LYS A 53 -5.20 12.46 20.44
N PHE A 54 -5.97 11.63 19.75
CA PHE A 54 -6.42 11.87 18.38
C PHE A 54 -7.84 12.48 18.30
N GLN A 55 -8.49 12.76 19.44
CA GLN A 55 -9.85 13.31 19.47
C GLN A 55 -10.01 14.59 18.65
N LYS A 56 -8.97 15.43 18.56
CA LYS A 56 -8.98 16.65 17.75
C LYS A 56 -9.24 16.38 16.25
N TYR A 57 -8.72 15.28 15.71
CA TYR A 57 -8.97 14.89 14.32
C TYR A 57 -10.41 14.43 14.11
N ILE A 58 -11.00 13.78 15.11
CA ILE A 58 -12.40 13.34 15.07
C ILE A 58 -13.34 14.54 15.16
N HIS A 59 -13.03 15.52 16.01
CA HIS A 59 -13.94 16.63 16.27
C HIS A 59 -13.86 17.76 15.25
N TYR A 60 -12.67 18.02 14.71
CA TYR A 60 -12.39 19.22 13.90
C TYR A 60 -12.03 18.92 12.43
N HIS A 61 -12.36 17.74 11.91
CA HIS A 61 -12.13 17.44 10.49
C HIS A 61 -13.08 18.18 9.54
N HIS A 62 -14.22 18.71 10.01
CA HIS A 62 -15.07 19.58 9.19
C HIS A 62 -14.55 21.01 9.20
N GLU A 63 -14.52 21.65 8.04
CA GLU A 63 -14.04 23.03 7.87
C GLU A 63 -14.81 24.02 8.76
N LYS A 64 -16.11 23.79 8.97
CA LYS A 64 -16.94 24.59 9.88
C LYS A 64 -16.43 24.53 11.33
N ASP A 65 -16.22 23.33 11.84
CA ASP A 65 -15.81 23.10 13.23
C ASP A 65 -14.40 23.66 13.50
N LEU A 66 -13.52 23.55 12.50
CA LEU A 66 -12.17 24.12 12.52
C LEU A 66 -12.20 25.65 12.61
N LYS A 67 -13.03 26.31 11.77
CA LYS A 67 -13.18 27.77 11.72
C LYS A 67 -13.86 28.34 12.96
N GLU A 68 -14.86 27.67 13.50
CA GLU A 68 -15.56 28.12 14.71
C GLU A 68 -14.65 28.17 15.95
N LYS A 69 -13.64 27.30 16.02
CA LYS A 69 -12.72 27.22 17.17
C LYS A 69 -11.38 27.92 16.98
N ASN A 70 -11.04 28.38 15.78
CA ASN A 70 -9.70 28.89 15.44
C ASN A 70 -8.59 27.94 15.94
N LEU A 71 -8.74 26.64 15.67
CA LEU A 71 -7.77 25.65 16.15
C LEU A 71 -6.42 25.86 15.44
N GLU A 72 -5.39 26.25 16.20
CA GLU A 72 -4.02 26.43 15.71
C GLU A 72 -3.24 25.10 15.72
N ASP A 73 -3.70 24.14 14.92
CA ASP A 73 -3.01 22.86 14.71
C ASP A 73 -2.98 22.48 13.23
N GLU A 74 -1.85 22.76 12.60
CA GLU A 74 -1.63 22.49 11.18
C GLU A 74 -1.90 21.03 10.80
N LYS A 75 -1.67 20.06 11.70
CA LYS A 75 -1.88 18.65 11.37
C LYS A 75 -3.37 18.38 11.13
N VAL A 76 -4.24 18.98 11.93
CA VAL A 76 -5.69 18.87 11.74
C VAL A 76 -6.13 19.57 10.46
N TRP A 77 -5.47 20.67 10.08
CA TRP A 77 -5.74 21.39 8.83
C TRP A 77 -5.52 20.50 7.60
N TYR A 78 -4.39 19.77 7.54
CA TYR A 78 -4.11 18.85 6.44
C TYR A 78 -5.15 17.72 6.34
N VAL A 79 -5.57 17.15 7.47
CA VAL A 79 -6.61 16.10 7.49
C VAL A 79 -7.96 16.64 7.02
N CYS A 80 -8.38 17.80 7.53
CA CYS A 80 -9.61 18.47 7.11
C CYS A 80 -9.61 18.76 5.60
N PHE A 81 -8.50 19.27 5.07
CA PHE A 81 -8.40 19.57 3.65
C PHE A 81 -8.39 18.29 2.80
N ALA A 82 -7.65 17.26 3.21
CA ALA A 82 -7.60 15.98 2.51
C ALA A 82 -8.94 15.23 2.52
N ASP A 83 -9.72 15.31 3.60
CA ASP A 83 -11.07 14.73 3.72
C ASP A 83 -12.04 15.33 2.68
N ASN A 84 -11.96 16.65 2.50
CA ASN A 84 -12.71 17.35 1.45
C ASN A 84 -12.27 16.92 0.05
N LEU A 85 -10.97 16.72 -0.18
CA LEU A 85 -10.46 16.25 -1.48
C LEU A 85 -10.95 14.82 -1.77
N SER A 86 -10.88 13.91 -0.80
CA SER A 86 -11.31 12.51 -0.95
C SER A 86 -12.82 12.32 -1.03
N SER A 87 -13.61 13.38 -0.79
CA SER A 87 -15.08 13.38 -0.90
C SER A 87 -15.62 14.17 -2.10
N SER A 88 -14.74 14.75 -2.93
CA SER A 88 -15.11 15.79 -3.89
C SER A 88 -15.96 15.35 -5.09
N GLU A 89 -16.02 14.05 -5.39
CA GLU A 89 -16.88 13.46 -6.43
C GLU A 89 -18.38 13.37 -6.03
N ARG A 90 -18.70 13.66 -4.76
CA ARG A 90 -19.98 13.28 -4.12
C ARG A 90 -21.01 14.41 -4.01
N MET A 91 -20.94 15.47 -4.82
CA MET A 91 -21.90 16.58 -4.74
C MET A 91 -23.25 16.18 -5.38
N THR A 92 -24.07 15.43 -4.64
CA THR A 92 -25.50 15.28 -4.88
C THR A 92 -26.29 16.25 -4.00
N ASP A 93 -27.41 16.79 -4.50
CA ASP A 93 -28.22 17.82 -3.81
C ASP A 93 -29.08 17.26 -2.64
N GLY A 94 -29.07 15.95 -2.43
CA GLY A 94 -29.92 15.25 -1.45
C GLY A 94 -29.40 15.34 -0.01
N ASN A 95 -30.24 15.82 0.91
CA ASN A 95 -29.93 15.95 2.35
C ASN A 95 -30.51 14.82 3.23
N VAL A 96 -31.08 13.78 2.63
CA VAL A 96 -31.72 12.67 3.36
C VAL A 96 -30.75 11.49 3.46
N PHE A 97 -30.63 10.95 4.68
CA PHE A 97 -29.72 9.85 5.00
C PHE A 97 -30.49 8.62 5.49
N ASP A 98 -30.06 7.45 5.04
CA ASP A 98 -30.47 6.13 5.54
C ASP A 98 -29.29 5.47 6.24
N GLU A 99 -29.17 5.70 7.55
CA GLU A 99 -28.02 5.31 8.39
C GLU A 99 -27.61 3.83 8.26
N TYR A 100 -28.53 2.94 7.84
CA TYR A 100 -28.28 1.51 7.75
C TYR A 100 -28.08 0.99 6.32
N ARG A 101 -27.99 1.87 5.32
CA ARG A 101 -27.66 1.48 3.94
C ARG A 101 -26.31 0.75 3.89
N ARG A 102 -26.25 -0.32 3.08
CA ARG A 102 -25.06 -1.14 2.80
C ARG A 102 -24.22 -0.53 1.69
N LEU A 103 -22.94 -0.93 1.66
CA LEU A 103 -22.01 -0.62 0.58
C LEU A 103 -22.49 -1.28 -0.72
N GLU A 104 -22.67 -0.50 -1.76
CA GLU A 104 -23.05 -0.95 -3.09
C GLU A 104 -21.89 -1.68 -3.77
N ASN A 105 -22.18 -2.81 -4.41
CA ASN A 105 -21.19 -3.57 -5.15
C ASN A 105 -20.88 -2.88 -6.48
N LEU A 106 -19.71 -2.27 -6.58
CA LEU A 106 -19.20 -1.62 -7.79
C LEU A 106 -19.30 -2.51 -9.05
N LEU A 107 -19.10 -3.82 -8.92
CA LEU A 107 -19.16 -4.75 -10.06
C LEU A 107 -20.58 -4.89 -10.62
N SER A 108 -21.61 -4.62 -9.82
CA SER A 108 -23.00 -4.64 -10.29
C SER A 108 -23.34 -3.49 -11.24
N LYS A 109 -22.49 -2.45 -11.29
CA LYS A 109 -22.63 -1.29 -12.17
C LYS A 109 -22.01 -1.48 -13.55
N ILE A 110 -21.17 -2.51 -13.73
CA ILE A 110 -20.56 -2.79 -15.03
C ILE A 110 -21.67 -3.22 -15.97
N PRO A 111 -21.96 -2.45 -17.05
CA PRO A 111 -23.11 -2.71 -17.89
C PRO A 111 -22.92 -4.04 -18.64
N GLU A 112 -23.72 -5.04 -18.26
CA GLU A 112 -23.96 -6.23 -19.08
C GLU A 112 -25.19 -6.03 -19.97
N LYS A 113 -25.34 -6.88 -21.00
CA LYS A 113 -26.51 -6.85 -21.90
C LYS A 113 -27.86 -7.03 -21.19
N GLU A 114 -27.86 -7.50 -19.94
CA GLU A 114 -29.02 -7.60 -19.07
C GLU A 114 -28.83 -6.68 -17.86
N GLN A 115 -29.82 -5.84 -17.56
CA GLN A 115 -29.83 -5.00 -16.35
C GLN A 115 -29.93 -5.91 -15.12
N LYS A 116 -28.78 -6.21 -14.49
CA LYS A 116 -28.76 -6.83 -13.17
C LYS A 116 -29.23 -5.82 -12.12
N LYS A 117 -29.98 -6.31 -11.15
CA LYS A 117 -30.32 -5.53 -9.95
C LYS A 117 -29.02 -5.18 -9.19
N PRO A 118 -28.94 -4.00 -8.55
CA PRO A 118 -27.80 -3.68 -7.70
C PRO A 118 -27.68 -4.73 -6.60
N THR A 119 -26.43 -5.02 -6.24
CA THR A 119 -26.11 -5.90 -5.11
C THR A 119 -25.26 -5.13 -4.11
N TYR A 120 -25.24 -5.57 -2.86
CA TYR A 120 -24.64 -4.86 -1.75
C TYR A 120 -23.74 -5.80 -0.95
N PHE A 121 -22.74 -5.25 -0.27
CA PHE A 121 -21.91 -6.02 0.66
C PHE A 121 -22.50 -5.95 2.08
N PRO A 122 -22.77 -7.10 2.73
CA PRO A 122 -23.21 -7.11 4.12
C PRO A 122 -22.08 -6.68 5.06
N ILE A 123 -22.45 -6.13 6.21
CA ILE A 123 -21.50 -5.63 7.20
C ILE A 123 -20.81 -6.80 7.90
N ARG A 124 -19.53 -6.99 7.55
CA ARG A 124 -18.65 -8.04 8.10
C ARG A 124 -17.21 -7.53 8.16
N SER A 125 -16.37 -8.25 8.89
CA SER A 125 -14.93 -8.02 8.90
C SER A 125 -14.27 -8.62 7.65
N ALA A 126 -13.24 -7.95 7.12
CA ALA A 126 -12.60 -8.29 5.84
C ALA A 126 -11.78 -9.60 5.85
N ASP A 127 -11.57 -10.20 7.02
CA ASP A 127 -11.00 -11.54 7.17
C ASP A 127 -11.97 -12.68 6.80
N LYS A 128 -13.22 -12.35 6.47
CA LYS A 128 -14.25 -13.31 6.07
C LYS A 128 -14.61 -13.13 4.60
N ILE A 129 -14.64 -14.23 3.85
CA ILE A 129 -15.21 -14.25 2.50
C ILE A 129 -16.67 -13.85 2.62
N THR A 130 -17.05 -12.82 1.86
CA THR A 130 -18.36 -12.20 1.94
C THR A 130 -19.00 -12.19 0.55
N GLU A 131 -20.16 -12.84 0.42
CA GLU A 131 -20.95 -12.79 -0.80
C GLU A 131 -21.84 -11.54 -0.81
N ALA A 132 -22.04 -10.97 -2.00
CA ALA A 132 -22.94 -9.84 -2.17
C ALA A 132 -24.41 -10.29 -2.06
N VAL A 133 -25.25 -9.42 -1.53
CA VAL A 133 -26.66 -9.65 -1.24
C VAL A 133 -27.54 -8.63 -1.97
N THR A 134 -28.86 -8.83 -1.96
CA THR A 134 -29.80 -7.93 -2.66
C THR A 134 -30.47 -6.91 -1.76
N GLU A 135 -30.45 -7.12 -0.45
CA GLU A 135 -31.05 -6.20 0.51
C GLU A 135 -30.12 -5.00 0.72
N MET A 136 -30.69 -3.80 0.55
CA MET A 136 -29.97 -2.53 0.63
C MET A 136 -29.64 -2.11 2.07
N GLU A 137 -30.47 -2.51 3.03
CA GLU A 137 -30.35 -2.12 4.44
C GLU A 137 -29.70 -3.24 5.25
N GLU A 138 -28.95 -2.85 6.28
CA GLU A 138 -28.37 -3.74 7.29
C GLU A 138 -29.12 -3.66 8.61
N GLU A 139 -29.03 -4.71 9.42
CA GLU A 139 -29.50 -4.70 10.81
C GLU A 139 -28.57 -3.87 11.72
N LYS A 140 -29.16 -3.08 12.63
CA LYS A 140 -28.41 -2.29 13.61
C LYS A 140 -27.48 -3.15 14.46
N GLU A 141 -27.93 -4.35 14.81
CA GLU A 141 -27.22 -5.33 15.62
C GLU A 141 -25.91 -5.77 14.96
N SER A 142 -25.87 -5.83 13.61
CA SER A 142 -24.64 -6.12 12.86
C SER A 142 -23.58 -5.04 13.06
N TYR A 143 -23.97 -3.77 13.05
CA TYR A 143 -23.05 -2.65 13.33
C TYR A 143 -22.57 -2.65 14.79
N ALA A 144 -23.47 -2.93 15.75
CA ALA A 144 -23.10 -3.01 17.16
C ALA A 144 -22.05 -4.11 17.42
N SER A 145 -22.28 -5.33 16.91
CA SER A 145 -21.34 -6.45 17.07
C SER A 145 -19.98 -6.19 16.40
N LEU A 146 -20.00 -5.60 15.20
CA LEU A 146 -18.77 -5.24 14.48
C LEU A 146 -17.98 -4.16 15.25
N TYR A 147 -18.66 -3.17 15.82
CA TYR A 147 -18.02 -2.11 16.61
C TYR A 147 -17.43 -2.64 17.91
N GLU A 148 -18.12 -3.54 18.62
CA GLU A 148 -17.56 -4.21 19.80
C GLU A 148 -16.27 -4.95 19.47
N SER A 149 -16.27 -5.73 18.39
CA SER A 149 -15.08 -6.44 17.90
C SER A 149 -13.95 -5.49 17.52
N PHE A 150 -14.28 -4.35 16.88
CA PHE A 150 -13.32 -3.31 16.54
C PHE A 150 -12.67 -2.70 17.80
N VAL A 151 -13.46 -2.42 18.85
CA VAL A 151 -12.96 -1.88 20.13
C VAL A 151 -11.99 -2.87 20.79
N GLU A 152 -12.35 -4.15 20.86
CA GLU A 152 -11.50 -5.20 21.44
C GLU A 152 -10.16 -5.32 20.72
N ASP A 153 -10.15 -5.33 19.38
CA ASP A 153 -8.91 -5.42 18.61
C ASP A 153 -8.12 -4.10 18.66
N ALA A 154 -8.81 -2.96 18.70
CA ALA A 154 -8.18 -1.65 18.90
C ALA A 154 -7.40 -1.59 20.21
N GLU A 155 -7.83 -2.25 21.28
CA GLU A 155 -7.09 -2.34 22.55
C GLU A 155 -5.77 -3.11 22.42
N LYS A 156 -5.69 -4.09 21.52
CA LYS A 156 -4.54 -5.00 21.37
C LYS A 156 -3.43 -4.46 20.47
N ILE A 157 -3.76 -3.66 19.45
CA ILE A 157 -2.78 -3.20 18.45
C ILE A 157 -1.84 -2.10 18.97
N SER A 158 -0.69 -1.89 18.32
CA SER A 158 0.11 -0.68 18.56
C SER A 158 -0.55 0.54 17.91
N LEU A 159 -0.14 1.75 18.28
CA LEU A 159 -0.58 2.99 17.62
C LEU A 159 0.31 3.37 16.42
N SER A 160 0.88 2.39 15.72
CA SER A 160 1.59 2.63 14.47
C SER A 160 0.59 2.93 13.33
N PRO A 161 0.97 3.73 12.31
CA PRO A 161 0.09 3.98 11.17
C PRO A 161 -0.29 2.69 10.43
N ASP A 162 0.64 1.75 10.30
CA ASP A 162 0.42 0.50 9.58
C ASP A 162 -0.55 -0.44 10.35
N ASP A 163 -0.45 -0.52 11.69
CA ASP A 163 -1.38 -1.30 12.52
C ASP A 163 -2.78 -0.69 12.55
N VAL A 164 -2.88 0.63 12.67
CA VAL A 164 -4.18 1.32 12.65
C VAL A 164 -4.81 1.19 11.25
N ASN A 165 -4.01 1.29 10.18
CA ASN A 165 -4.48 1.06 8.82
C ASN A 165 -5.03 -0.36 8.64
N PHE A 166 -4.35 -1.37 9.19
CA PHE A 166 -4.82 -2.74 9.17
C PHE A 166 -6.12 -2.94 9.98
N LEU A 167 -6.23 -2.30 11.15
CA LEU A 167 -7.45 -2.33 11.96
C LEU A 167 -8.64 -1.76 11.21
N VAL A 168 -8.50 -0.57 10.60
CA VAL A 168 -9.60 0.04 9.85
C VAL A 168 -9.88 -0.69 8.54
N TYR A 169 -8.87 -1.29 7.90
CA TYR A 169 -9.07 -2.21 6.78
C TYR A 169 -9.97 -3.38 7.20
N LYS A 170 -9.62 -4.06 8.29
CA LYS A 170 -10.36 -5.23 8.78
C LYS A 170 -11.83 -4.92 9.06
N TYR A 171 -12.14 -3.78 9.67
CA TYR A 171 -13.49 -3.50 10.15
C TYR A 171 -14.30 -2.56 9.24
N PHE A 172 -13.69 -1.68 8.45
CA PHE A 172 -14.42 -0.62 7.74
C PHE A 172 -14.48 -0.82 6.21
N SER A 173 -13.91 -1.90 5.67
CA SER A 173 -13.92 -2.19 4.22
C SER A 173 -15.30 -2.42 3.62
N PHE A 174 -16.28 -2.90 4.41
CA PHE A 174 -17.65 -3.13 3.94
C PHE A 174 -18.66 -2.12 4.49
N ILE A 175 -18.18 -1.07 5.16
CA ILE A 175 -19.01 0.03 5.65
C ILE A 175 -19.03 1.13 4.59
N PRO A 176 -20.18 1.62 4.10
CA PRO A 176 -20.18 2.73 3.15
C PRO A 176 -19.78 4.03 3.85
N GLN A 177 -18.95 4.84 3.17
CA GLN A 177 -18.45 6.10 3.72
C GLN A 177 -19.57 7.10 4.03
N GLU A 178 -20.64 7.08 3.23
CA GLU A 178 -21.83 7.90 3.39
C GLU A 178 -23.08 7.03 3.17
N THR A 179 -24.24 7.57 3.49
CA THR A 179 -25.51 6.84 3.49
C THR A 179 -26.65 7.71 2.96
N ARG A 180 -26.37 8.61 2.02
CA ARG A 180 -27.44 9.39 1.39
C ARG A 180 -28.43 8.45 0.69
N VAL A 181 -29.70 8.81 0.71
CA VAL A 181 -30.73 8.07 -0.03
C VAL A 181 -30.50 8.21 -1.53
N GLU A 182 -30.09 9.40 -1.96
CA GLU A 182 -29.73 9.68 -3.35
C GLU A 182 -28.24 9.49 -3.61
N GLY A 183 -27.93 8.89 -4.74
CA GLY A 183 -26.56 8.63 -5.17
C GLY A 183 -26.05 7.25 -4.81
N ASP A 184 -24.84 7.02 -5.27
CA ASP A 184 -24.15 5.75 -5.26
C ASP A 184 -23.32 5.61 -3.99
N MET A 185 -23.50 4.50 -3.25
CA MET A 185 -22.79 4.26 -2.00
C MET A 185 -21.76 3.15 -2.18
N ASP A 186 -20.85 3.32 -3.14
CA ASP A 186 -19.88 2.31 -3.58
C ASP A 186 -18.45 2.55 -3.05
N ILE A 187 -18.26 3.59 -2.24
CA ILE A 187 -16.97 3.88 -1.59
C ILE A 187 -17.01 3.41 -0.15
N SER A 188 -16.08 2.53 0.20
CA SER A 188 -15.92 2.06 1.57
C SER A 188 -15.37 3.17 2.47
N LEU A 189 -15.76 3.12 3.74
CA LEU A 189 -15.22 4.00 4.77
C LEU A 189 -13.71 3.79 4.92
N TYR A 190 -13.22 2.56 4.79
CA TYR A 190 -11.78 2.29 4.79
C TYR A 190 -11.05 3.02 3.66
N ASP A 191 -11.53 2.91 2.41
CA ASP A 191 -10.86 3.53 1.26
C ASP A 191 -10.83 5.04 1.39
N HIS A 192 -11.93 5.63 1.86
CA HIS A 192 -11.98 7.06 2.20
C HIS A 192 -10.92 7.45 3.23
N LEU A 193 -10.89 6.78 4.39
CA LEU A 193 -9.92 7.04 5.46
C LEU A 193 -8.47 6.87 4.98
N LYS A 194 -8.20 5.82 4.20
CA LYS A 194 -6.88 5.53 3.63
C LYS A 194 -6.44 6.64 2.67
N VAL A 195 -7.32 7.07 1.76
CA VAL A 195 -7.02 8.15 0.80
C VAL A 195 -6.85 9.49 1.52
N THR A 196 -7.70 9.82 2.50
CA THR A 196 -7.54 11.01 3.32
C THR A 196 -6.17 11.04 4.00
N ALA A 197 -5.76 9.93 4.62
CA ALA A 197 -4.48 9.81 5.29
C ALA A 197 -3.28 9.87 4.33
N MET A 198 -3.40 9.21 3.16
CA MET A 198 -2.42 9.24 2.07
C MET A 198 -2.16 10.67 1.57
N LEU A 199 -3.23 11.43 1.28
CA LEU A 199 -3.14 12.81 0.82
C LEU A 199 -2.65 13.75 1.92
N SER A 200 -3.13 13.58 3.16
CA SER A 200 -2.72 14.38 4.33
C SER A 200 -1.21 14.33 4.53
N LEU A 201 -0.62 13.13 4.52
CA LEU A 201 0.82 12.97 4.71
C LEU A 201 1.60 13.58 3.54
N ALA A 202 1.14 13.39 2.31
CA ALA A 202 1.83 13.94 1.14
C ALA A 202 1.83 15.48 1.13
N LEU A 203 0.72 16.12 1.53
CA LEU A 203 0.62 17.57 1.70
C LEU A 203 1.53 18.08 2.83
N TYR A 204 1.53 17.39 3.97
CA TYR A 204 2.36 17.74 5.12
C TYR A 204 3.86 17.65 4.77
N ASP A 205 4.31 16.53 4.22
CA ASP A 205 5.70 16.34 3.82
C ASP A 205 6.11 17.35 2.74
N TYR A 206 5.21 17.67 1.79
CA TYR A 206 5.48 18.69 0.77
C TYR A 206 5.74 20.05 1.39
N ALA A 207 4.87 20.47 2.31
CA ALA A 207 5.01 21.75 2.99
C ALA A 207 6.29 21.83 3.82
N LYS A 208 6.62 20.77 4.56
CA LYS A 208 7.80 20.75 5.44
C LYS A 208 9.11 20.71 4.67
N GLU A 209 9.20 19.92 3.59
CA GLU A 209 10.39 19.87 2.75
C GLU A 209 10.58 21.15 1.91
N ASN A 210 9.51 21.90 1.61
CA ASN A 210 9.58 23.20 0.93
C ASN A 210 9.60 24.40 1.90
N HIS A 211 9.75 24.16 3.21
CA HIS A 211 9.79 25.20 4.25
C HIS A 211 8.58 26.17 4.23
N LEU A 212 7.39 25.63 3.93
CA LEU A 212 6.14 26.38 3.97
C LEU A 212 5.61 26.42 5.41
N ASP A 213 5.34 27.63 5.89
CA ASP A 213 4.82 27.90 7.23
C ASP A 213 3.51 28.67 7.09
N PHE A 214 2.40 27.96 7.27
CA PHE A 214 1.06 28.54 7.18
C PHE A 214 0.59 29.01 8.55
N LYS A 215 0.06 30.23 8.63
CA LYS A 215 -0.49 30.78 9.88
C LYS A 215 -1.95 30.43 10.09
N THR A 216 -2.66 30.08 9.02
CA THR A 216 -4.09 29.73 9.08
C THR A 216 -4.44 28.61 8.11
N TYR A 217 -5.54 27.93 8.39
CA TYR A 217 -6.12 26.94 7.47
C TYR A 217 -6.46 27.55 6.10
N ASP A 218 -7.03 28.76 6.04
CA ASP A 218 -7.40 29.39 4.78
C ASP A 218 -6.19 29.76 3.91
N GLU A 219 -5.06 30.13 4.54
CA GLU A 219 -3.79 30.36 3.85
C GLU A 219 -3.25 29.06 3.24
N MET A 220 -3.20 27.99 4.04
CA MET A 220 -2.79 26.65 3.58
C MET A 220 -3.69 26.17 2.43
N LYS A 221 -5.00 26.25 2.61
CA LYS A 221 -6.00 25.85 1.61
C LYS A 221 -5.80 26.62 0.31
N ARG A 222 -5.71 27.95 0.37
CA ARG A 222 -5.51 28.80 -0.82
C ARG A 222 -4.22 28.46 -1.57
N TYR A 223 -3.14 28.16 -0.86
CA TYR A 223 -1.88 27.75 -1.46
C TYR A 223 -2.03 26.45 -2.26
N PHE A 224 -2.61 25.42 -1.65
CA PHE A 224 -2.76 24.12 -2.32
C PHE A 224 -3.89 24.07 -3.37
N GLU A 225 -4.84 25.00 -3.33
CA GLU A 225 -5.88 25.17 -4.36
C GLU A 225 -5.35 25.85 -5.64
N ASP A 226 -4.13 26.41 -5.62
CA ASP A 226 -3.49 26.92 -6.83
C ASP A 226 -3.13 25.75 -7.76
N PRO A 227 -3.64 25.69 -9.01
CA PRO A 227 -3.34 24.61 -9.96
C PRO A 227 -1.85 24.46 -10.31
N SER A 228 -1.05 25.52 -10.10
CA SER A 228 0.40 25.48 -10.34
C SER A 228 1.14 24.70 -9.24
N VAL A 229 0.53 24.55 -8.06
CA VAL A 229 1.09 23.77 -6.95
C VAL A 229 0.71 22.31 -7.12
N LYS A 230 1.74 21.47 -7.29
CA LYS A 230 1.61 20.01 -7.49
C LYS A 230 2.24 19.27 -6.33
N PRO A 231 1.55 19.11 -5.18
CA PRO A 231 2.15 18.53 -3.99
C PRO A 231 2.28 17.00 -4.06
N PHE A 232 1.71 16.36 -5.08
CA PHE A 232 1.60 14.91 -5.15
C PHE A 232 2.39 14.31 -6.32
N LEU A 233 2.92 13.10 -6.08
CA LEU A 233 3.44 12.20 -7.11
C LEU A 233 2.62 10.93 -7.15
N LEU A 234 2.10 10.59 -8.33
CA LEU A 234 1.65 9.22 -8.62
C LEU A 234 2.86 8.46 -9.16
N VAL A 235 3.41 7.56 -8.34
CA VAL A 235 4.52 6.69 -8.70
C VAL A 235 3.97 5.39 -9.24
N GLY A 236 4.29 5.06 -10.50
CA GLY A 236 3.92 3.81 -11.14
C GLY A 236 5.14 2.92 -11.30
N GLY A 237 5.04 1.69 -10.79
CA GLY A 237 6.07 0.66 -10.92
C GLY A 237 5.58 -0.57 -11.67
N ASP A 238 6.48 -1.18 -12.42
CA ASP A 238 6.23 -2.36 -13.25
C ASP A 238 7.48 -3.25 -13.28
N VAL A 239 7.30 -4.53 -12.97
CA VAL A 239 8.33 -5.54 -13.17
C VAL A 239 8.15 -6.17 -14.54
N SER A 240 8.96 -5.73 -15.50
CA SER A 240 8.97 -6.27 -16.87
C SER A 240 9.68 -7.63 -16.92
N GLY A 241 9.22 -8.50 -17.83
CA GLY A 241 9.81 -9.84 -18.05
C GLY A 241 9.20 -10.98 -17.24
N ILE A 242 8.16 -10.72 -16.42
CA ILE A 242 7.50 -11.71 -15.56
C ILE A 242 7.12 -12.98 -16.31
N GLN A 243 6.46 -12.89 -17.47
CA GLN A 243 5.99 -14.08 -18.19
C GLN A 243 7.14 -15.00 -18.59
N ASN A 244 8.22 -14.43 -19.15
CA ASN A 244 9.41 -15.19 -19.53
C ASN A 244 10.08 -15.79 -18.30
N PHE A 245 10.16 -15.01 -17.22
CA PHE A 245 10.72 -15.47 -15.95
C PHE A 245 9.92 -16.65 -15.36
N ILE A 246 8.59 -16.58 -15.26
CA ILE A 246 7.78 -17.64 -14.63
C ILE A 246 7.75 -18.90 -15.51
N SER A 247 7.63 -18.74 -16.83
CA SER A 247 7.48 -19.87 -17.77
C SER A 247 8.77 -20.64 -18.07
N SER A 248 9.95 -20.07 -17.77
CA SER A 248 11.24 -20.73 -18.01
C SER A 248 11.52 -21.87 -17.01
N VAL A 249 10.81 -23.00 -17.14
CA VAL A 249 10.89 -24.16 -16.24
C VAL A 249 11.37 -25.43 -16.96
N SER A 250 12.08 -26.30 -16.26
CA SER A 250 12.45 -27.63 -16.75
C SER A 250 11.26 -28.59 -16.72
N SER A 251 11.26 -29.62 -17.58
CA SER A 251 10.21 -30.66 -17.62
C SER A 251 10.03 -31.39 -16.28
N LYS A 252 11.13 -31.74 -15.59
CA LYS A 252 11.10 -32.27 -14.22
C LYS A 252 10.82 -31.14 -13.23
N GLY A 253 9.79 -31.29 -12.40
CA GLY A 253 9.50 -30.34 -11.32
C GLY A 253 8.88 -29.02 -11.75
N ALA A 254 8.44 -28.91 -13.02
CA ALA A 254 7.93 -27.69 -13.65
C ALA A 254 6.92 -26.91 -12.78
N LEU A 255 5.89 -27.59 -12.29
CA LEU A 255 4.82 -26.96 -11.49
C LEU A 255 5.30 -26.37 -10.16
N ARG A 256 6.27 -27.04 -9.50
CA ARG A 256 6.87 -26.53 -8.26
C ARG A 256 7.67 -25.27 -8.56
N SER A 257 8.54 -25.32 -9.56
CA SER A 257 9.32 -24.15 -10.00
C SER A 257 8.44 -22.99 -10.44
N TYR A 258 7.37 -23.25 -11.20
CA TYR A 258 6.40 -22.25 -11.66
C TYR A 258 5.76 -21.54 -10.47
N ARG A 259 5.22 -22.30 -9.50
CA ARG A 259 4.58 -21.72 -8.30
C ARG A 259 5.57 -20.88 -7.49
N GLY A 260 6.78 -21.40 -7.27
CA GLY A 260 7.80 -20.68 -6.51
C GLY A 260 8.21 -19.37 -7.18
N ARG A 261 8.32 -19.35 -8.52
CA ARG A 261 8.60 -18.13 -9.28
C ARG A 261 7.44 -17.14 -9.28
N SER A 262 6.21 -17.62 -9.43
CA SER A 262 5.02 -16.77 -9.34
C SER A 262 4.95 -16.07 -7.99
N PHE A 263 5.14 -16.82 -6.90
CA PHE A 263 5.14 -16.27 -5.55
C PHE A 263 6.35 -15.35 -5.28
N PHE A 264 7.51 -15.66 -5.86
CA PHE A 264 8.68 -14.77 -5.79
C PHE A 264 8.40 -13.39 -6.40
N ILE A 265 7.64 -13.31 -7.50
CA ILE A 265 7.27 -12.02 -8.09
C ILE A 265 6.39 -11.22 -7.13
N GLU A 266 5.42 -11.85 -6.46
CA GLU A 266 4.59 -11.15 -5.47
C GLU A 266 5.45 -10.61 -4.31
N ILE A 267 6.33 -11.44 -3.73
CA ILE A 267 7.23 -10.98 -2.65
C ILE A 267 8.17 -9.88 -3.14
N LEU A 268 8.72 -10.01 -4.34
CA LEU A 268 9.62 -9.01 -4.91
C LEU A 268 8.95 -7.64 -4.98
N GLN A 269 7.69 -7.57 -5.39
CA GLN A 269 6.95 -6.31 -5.44
C GLN A 269 6.75 -5.72 -4.04
N GLU A 270 6.37 -6.55 -3.06
CA GLU A 270 6.23 -6.14 -1.66
C GLU A 270 7.54 -5.52 -1.16
N VAL A 271 8.66 -6.25 -1.29
CA VAL A 271 9.99 -5.78 -0.88
C VAL A 271 10.39 -4.47 -1.56
N VAL A 272 10.07 -4.28 -2.84
CA VAL A 272 10.36 -3.03 -3.56
C VAL A 272 9.55 -1.88 -3.00
N VAL A 273 8.24 -2.07 -2.81
CA VAL A 273 7.36 -1.06 -2.23
C VAL A 273 7.83 -0.70 -0.82
N ASP A 274 8.18 -1.68 0.00
CA ASP A 274 8.68 -1.44 1.35
C ASP A 274 10.01 -0.71 1.37
N GLU A 275 10.91 -0.98 0.42
CA GLU A 275 12.15 -0.23 0.32
C GLU A 275 11.88 1.24 -0.03
N ILE A 276 10.93 1.51 -0.94
CA ILE A 276 10.51 2.88 -1.27
C ILE A 276 9.94 3.55 -0.03
N LEU A 277 9.00 2.91 0.66
CA LEU A 277 8.36 3.46 1.86
C LEU A 277 9.34 3.66 3.02
N SER A 278 10.27 2.73 3.23
CA SER A 278 11.28 2.82 4.29
C SER A 278 12.25 3.99 4.05
N ARG A 279 12.82 4.10 2.84
CA ARG A 279 13.79 5.16 2.51
C ARG A 279 13.15 6.55 2.43
N THR A 280 11.91 6.64 1.98
CA THR A 280 11.17 7.90 1.95
C THR A 280 10.54 8.26 3.30
N GLY A 281 10.28 7.25 4.13
CA GLY A 281 9.62 7.36 5.44
C GLY A 281 8.09 7.28 5.37
N PHE A 282 7.48 6.99 4.23
CA PHE A 282 6.02 6.90 4.05
C PHE A 282 5.40 5.59 4.58
N TYR A 283 4.10 5.57 4.85
CA TYR A 283 3.41 4.40 5.42
C TYR A 283 2.71 3.53 4.37
N ARG A 284 2.31 2.30 4.72
CA ARG A 284 1.56 1.42 3.82
C ARG A 284 0.24 2.05 3.37
N THR A 285 -0.29 2.98 4.16
CA THR A 285 -1.41 3.85 3.79
C THR A 285 -1.21 4.56 2.45
N ASN A 286 0.04 4.87 2.05
CA ASN A 286 0.37 5.53 0.79
C ASN A 286 0.49 4.58 -0.41
N VAL A 287 0.31 3.27 -0.20
CA VAL A 287 0.20 2.28 -1.27
C VAL A 287 -1.22 2.31 -1.81
N HIS A 288 -1.40 2.82 -3.02
CA HIS A 288 -2.70 2.78 -3.68
C HIS A 288 -3.02 1.37 -4.18
N TYR A 289 -2.07 0.74 -4.86
CA TYR A 289 -2.23 -0.61 -5.42
C TYR A 289 -0.89 -1.36 -5.46
N ILE A 290 -0.94 -2.67 -5.25
CA ILE A 290 0.15 -3.60 -5.53
C ILE A 290 -0.45 -4.92 -6.02
N GLY A 291 0.04 -5.43 -7.15
CA GLY A 291 -0.41 -6.71 -7.69
C GLY A 291 0.00 -6.94 -9.14
N GLY A 292 0.10 -8.22 -9.53
CA GLY A 292 0.29 -8.63 -10.93
C GLY A 292 1.54 -8.08 -11.62
N GLY A 293 2.61 -7.75 -10.87
CA GLY A 293 3.80 -7.09 -11.41
C GLY A 293 3.77 -5.56 -11.40
N HIS A 294 2.65 -4.94 -11.06
CA HIS A 294 2.48 -3.49 -10.99
C HIS A 294 2.29 -2.98 -9.56
N PHE A 295 2.68 -1.73 -9.31
CA PHE A 295 2.33 -1.02 -8.09
C PHE A 295 2.11 0.47 -8.36
N HIS A 296 1.24 1.09 -7.56
CA HIS A 296 0.98 2.52 -7.58
C HIS A 296 1.07 3.08 -6.15
N LEU A 297 1.87 4.12 -5.98
CA LEU A 297 2.01 4.86 -4.71
C LEU A 297 1.62 6.31 -4.94
N VAL A 298 1.01 6.94 -3.93
CA VAL A 298 0.85 8.39 -3.90
C VAL A 298 1.74 8.95 -2.80
N LEU A 299 2.78 9.66 -3.21
CA LEU A 299 3.79 10.23 -2.33
C LEU A 299 3.83 11.75 -2.48
N SER A 300 4.59 12.41 -1.62
CA SER A 300 4.84 13.85 -1.75
C SER A 300 5.75 14.16 -2.94
N ASN A 301 5.47 15.25 -3.65
CA ASN A 301 6.33 15.77 -4.72
C ASN A 301 7.55 16.48 -4.17
N THR A 302 8.57 15.70 -3.82
CA THR A 302 9.84 16.20 -3.34
C THR A 302 11.02 15.54 -4.05
N GLU A 303 12.14 16.25 -4.10
CA GLU A 303 13.36 15.72 -4.72
C GLU A 303 13.87 14.48 -4.00
N LYS A 304 13.74 14.43 -2.67
CA LYS A 304 14.06 13.24 -1.86
C LYS A 304 13.32 11.99 -2.37
N VAL A 305 12.02 12.11 -2.63
CA VAL A 305 11.20 10.99 -3.13
C VAL A 305 11.66 10.57 -4.54
N LYS A 306 11.84 11.54 -5.44
CA LYS A 306 12.28 11.30 -6.83
C LYS A 306 13.64 10.60 -6.89
N GLU A 307 14.62 11.10 -6.14
CA GLU A 307 15.96 10.50 -6.04
C GLU A 307 15.92 9.10 -5.44
N THR A 308 15.09 8.87 -4.42
CA THR A 308 14.95 7.56 -3.77
C THR A 308 14.42 6.51 -4.74
N ILE A 309 13.39 6.85 -5.53
CA ILE A 309 12.82 5.94 -6.55
C ILE A 309 13.89 5.59 -7.59
N GLU A 310 14.61 6.59 -8.10
CA GLU A 310 15.66 6.38 -9.10
C GLU A 310 16.80 5.50 -8.57
N LYS A 311 17.23 5.74 -7.33
CA LYS A 311 18.26 4.94 -6.67
C LYS A 311 17.83 3.49 -6.51
N ILE A 312 16.61 3.25 -6.02
CA ILE A 312 16.06 1.90 -5.87
C ILE A 312 16.00 1.18 -7.23
N ARG A 313 15.52 1.87 -8.27
CA ARG A 313 15.48 1.33 -9.64
C ARG A 313 16.85 0.88 -10.12
N LYS A 314 17.87 1.74 -10.00
CA LYS A 314 19.25 1.41 -10.40
C LYS A 314 19.81 0.23 -9.63
N GLU A 315 19.71 0.25 -8.30
CA GLU A 315 20.24 -0.82 -7.45
C GLU A 315 19.58 -2.17 -7.75
N LEU A 316 18.25 -2.20 -7.94
CA LEU A 316 17.53 -3.45 -8.17
C LEU A 316 17.79 -4.01 -9.56
N ASN A 317 17.84 -3.15 -10.58
CA ASN A 317 18.17 -3.59 -11.94
C ASN A 317 19.59 -4.13 -12.03
N ALA A 318 20.56 -3.50 -11.35
CA ALA A 318 21.91 -4.04 -11.22
C ALA A 318 21.89 -5.41 -10.50
N TRP A 319 21.05 -5.57 -9.46
CA TRP A 319 20.87 -6.84 -8.77
C TRP A 319 20.28 -7.93 -9.67
N PHE A 320 19.26 -7.63 -10.49
CA PHE A 320 18.71 -8.56 -11.48
C PHE A 320 19.77 -9.01 -12.49
N ARG A 321 20.53 -8.06 -13.06
CA ARG A 321 21.60 -8.35 -14.04
C ARG A 321 22.69 -9.23 -13.45
N LYS A 322 23.17 -8.92 -12.25
CA LYS A 322 24.19 -9.73 -11.55
C LYS A 322 23.74 -11.17 -11.33
N ARG A 323 22.46 -11.38 -11.04
CA ARG A 323 21.85 -12.71 -10.85
C ARG A 323 21.42 -13.39 -12.16
N GLY A 324 21.54 -12.71 -13.30
CA GLY A 324 21.06 -13.21 -14.59
C GLY A 324 19.56 -13.43 -14.62
N LEU A 325 18.79 -12.62 -13.88
CA LEU A 325 17.33 -12.70 -13.90
C LEU A 325 16.83 -11.86 -15.07
N SER A 326 16.01 -12.45 -15.94
CA SER A 326 15.35 -11.77 -17.06
C SER A 326 14.18 -10.90 -16.58
N LEU A 327 14.44 -10.05 -15.59
CA LEU A 327 13.49 -9.14 -14.97
C LEU A 327 14.07 -7.72 -15.01
N HIS A 328 13.19 -6.74 -15.09
CA HIS A 328 13.58 -5.33 -15.04
C HIS A 328 12.51 -4.51 -14.31
N LEU A 329 12.92 -3.76 -13.30
CA LEU A 329 12.06 -2.79 -12.65
C LEU A 329 12.01 -1.51 -13.47
N VAL A 330 10.80 -1.17 -13.90
CA VAL A 330 10.46 0.09 -14.54
C VAL A 330 9.68 0.91 -13.52
N THR A 331 10.14 2.12 -13.22
CA THR A 331 9.41 3.06 -12.37
C THR A 331 9.38 4.42 -13.03
N GLU A 332 8.23 5.07 -12.98
CA GLU A 332 8.02 6.44 -13.43
C GLU A 332 7.14 7.17 -12.41
N TYR A 333 7.03 8.48 -12.56
CA TYR A 333 6.11 9.28 -11.75
C TYR A 333 5.43 10.37 -12.56
N THR A 334 4.25 10.80 -12.11
CA THR A 334 3.53 11.96 -12.61
C THR A 334 3.14 12.88 -11.46
N GLU A 335 3.48 14.16 -11.61
CA GLU A 335 3.13 15.22 -10.67
C GLU A 335 1.67 15.66 -10.89
N PHE A 336 0.93 15.85 -9.81
CA PHE A 336 -0.45 16.32 -9.86
C PHE A 336 -0.81 17.24 -8.70
N SER A 337 -1.79 18.12 -8.96
CA SER A 337 -2.33 19.12 -8.04
C SER A 337 -3.53 18.59 -7.27
N THR A 338 -4.01 19.36 -6.29
CA THR A 338 -5.24 19.03 -5.55
C THR A 338 -6.49 19.07 -6.43
N LYS A 339 -6.48 19.85 -7.52
CA LYS A 339 -7.61 19.89 -8.47
C LYS A 339 -7.72 18.62 -9.29
N ASP A 340 -6.58 17.99 -9.58
CA ASP A 340 -6.50 16.76 -10.37
C ASP A 340 -7.09 15.55 -9.62
N VAL A 341 -7.21 15.61 -8.28
CA VAL A 341 -7.83 14.56 -7.46
C VAL A 341 -9.27 14.27 -7.89
N LYS A 342 -9.97 15.26 -8.45
CA LYS A 342 -11.35 15.12 -8.97
C LYS A 342 -11.42 14.26 -10.24
N ASP A 343 -10.34 14.18 -11.00
CA ASP A 343 -10.25 13.37 -12.22
C ASP A 343 -8.86 12.71 -12.30
N MET A 344 -8.71 11.65 -11.52
CA MET A 344 -7.51 10.82 -11.51
C MET A 344 -7.31 10.05 -12.83
N GLY A 345 -8.33 9.93 -13.69
CA GLY A 345 -8.25 9.17 -14.93
C GLY A 345 -7.13 9.66 -15.85
N SER A 346 -7.04 10.98 -16.03
CA SER A 346 -5.97 11.63 -16.80
C SER A 346 -4.57 11.39 -16.22
N ILE A 347 -4.46 11.35 -14.88
CA ILE A 347 -3.21 11.13 -14.16
C ILE A 347 -2.75 9.67 -14.33
N PHE A 348 -3.68 8.70 -14.22
CA PHE A 348 -3.42 7.28 -14.48
C PHE A 348 -3.03 7.02 -15.95
N GLU A 349 -3.67 7.69 -16.90
CA GLU A 349 -3.29 7.59 -18.32
C GLU A 349 -1.87 8.14 -18.56
N SER A 350 -1.53 9.27 -17.93
CA SER A 350 -0.22 9.89 -18.02
C SER A 350 0.90 8.99 -17.48
N ILE A 351 0.72 8.43 -16.28
CA ILE A 351 1.72 7.50 -15.72
C ILE A 351 1.85 6.22 -16.56
N ALA A 352 0.74 5.66 -17.07
CA ALA A 352 0.77 4.48 -17.92
C ALA A 352 1.57 4.73 -19.21
N LYS A 353 1.38 5.90 -19.85
CA LYS A 353 2.16 6.31 -21.02
C LYS A 353 3.66 6.40 -20.70
N LYS A 354 4.04 7.03 -19.59
CA LYS A 354 5.45 7.14 -19.17
C LYS A 354 6.08 5.78 -18.90
N VAL A 355 5.41 4.91 -18.15
CA VAL A 355 5.88 3.54 -17.88
C VAL A 355 6.07 2.76 -19.18
N ASN A 356 5.12 2.83 -20.10
CA ASN A 356 5.22 2.15 -21.40
C ASN A 356 6.35 2.69 -22.27
N LEU A 357 6.57 4.01 -22.28
CA LEU A 357 7.72 4.61 -22.97
C LEU A 357 9.05 4.18 -22.35
N ARG A 358 9.13 4.12 -21.01
CA ARG A 358 10.34 3.65 -20.31
C ARG A 358 10.64 2.18 -20.59
N LYS A 359 9.62 1.32 -20.76
CA LYS A 359 9.80 -0.08 -21.18
C LYS A 359 10.50 -0.22 -22.54
N LEU A 360 10.44 0.79 -23.41
CA LEU A 360 11.18 0.79 -24.68
C LEU A 360 12.67 1.14 -24.50
N ARG A 361 13.04 1.71 -23.34
CA ARG A 361 14.40 2.18 -22.99
C ARG A 361 14.74 1.80 -21.55
N MET A 362 14.76 0.49 -21.29
CA MET A 362 14.94 -0.06 -19.94
C MET A 362 16.34 0.19 -19.39
N TYR A 363 17.37 0.02 -20.23
CA TYR A 363 18.78 0.18 -19.87
C TYR A 363 19.22 1.64 -19.97
N THR A 364 20.05 2.08 -19.02
CA THR A 364 20.78 3.35 -19.13
C THR A 364 22.00 3.20 -20.05
N GLU A 365 22.64 4.32 -20.37
CA GLU A 365 23.90 4.30 -21.12
C GLU A 365 24.98 3.53 -20.35
N GLU A 366 25.09 3.75 -19.04
CA GLU A 366 26.04 3.03 -18.19
C GLU A 366 25.72 1.52 -18.13
N ASP A 367 24.43 1.14 -18.13
CA ASP A 367 24.04 -0.26 -18.18
C ASP A 367 24.46 -0.93 -19.51
N LEU A 368 24.37 -0.20 -20.62
CA LEU A 368 24.76 -0.70 -21.94
C LEU A 368 26.28 -0.80 -22.09
N GLU A 369 27.04 0.15 -21.57
CA GLU A 369 28.51 0.08 -21.51
C GLU A 369 28.98 -1.12 -20.67
N GLU A 370 28.30 -1.43 -19.56
CA GLU A 370 28.58 -2.62 -18.74
C GLU A 370 28.29 -3.92 -19.51
N LEU A 371 27.21 -3.96 -20.30
CA LEU A 371 26.77 -5.16 -21.03
C LEU A 371 27.52 -5.38 -22.34
N PHE A 372 27.95 -4.31 -22.98
CA PHE A 372 28.61 -4.30 -24.28
C PHE A 372 29.90 -3.47 -24.23
N PRO A 373 30.89 -3.87 -23.42
CA PRO A 373 32.16 -3.15 -23.35
C PRO A 373 32.90 -3.23 -24.69
N ASP A 374 33.63 -2.17 -25.05
CA ASP A 374 34.43 -2.11 -26.28
C ASP A 374 35.46 -3.23 -26.37
N ASP A 375 36.05 -3.61 -25.22
CA ASP A 375 36.94 -4.75 -25.09
C ASP A 375 36.18 -5.98 -24.58
N LEU A 376 35.74 -6.84 -25.50
CA LEU A 376 35.04 -8.09 -25.15
C LEU A 376 35.87 -9.03 -24.26
N SER A 377 37.19 -8.87 -24.17
CA SER A 377 38.03 -9.66 -23.25
C SER A 377 37.81 -9.29 -21.78
N SER A 378 37.19 -8.14 -21.50
CA SER A 378 36.78 -7.72 -20.15
C SER A 378 35.52 -8.42 -19.66
N ILE A 379 34.79 -9.13 -20.55
CA ILE A 379 33.62 -9.92 -20.16
C ILE A 379 34.12 -11.18 -19.46
N ALA A 380 34.06 -11.18 -18.13
CA ALA A 380 34.39 -12.35 -17.33
C ALA A 380 33.52 -13.55 -17.77
N GLU A 381 34.17 -14.69 -18.08
CA GLU A 381 33.44 -15.94 -18.26
C GLU A 381 32.70 -16.27 -16.96
N LYS A 382 31.36 -16.23 -17.01
CA LYS A 382 30.54 -16.65 -15.88
C LYS A 382 30.43 -18.17 -15.89
N GLY A 383 31.26 -18.88 -15.12
CA GLY A 383 31.07 -20.29 -14.78
C GLY A 383 31.21 -21.33 -15.90
N GLY A 384 31.64 -22.52 -15.48
CA GLY A 384 31.84 -23.67 -16.36
C GLY A 384 30.57 -24.40 -16.80
N PHE A 385 29.41 -24.12 -16.19
CA PHE A 385 28.18 -24.88 -16.39
C PHE A 385 27.00 -24.02 -16.84
N THR A 386 26.04 -24.62 -17.55
CA THR A 386 24.78 -23.96 -17.95
C THR A 386 23.60 -24.59 -17.22
N CYS A 387 22.82 -23.78 -16.51
CA CYS A 387 21.61 -24.21 -15.82
C CYS A 387 20.55 -24.66 -16.83
N LYS A 388 20.10 -25.93 -16.76
CA LYS A 388 19.07 -26.49 -17.67
C LYS A 388 17.66 -25.93 -17.43
N VAL A 389 17.46 -25.14 -16.36
CA VAL A 389 16.17 -24.54 -16.00
C VAL A 389 16.03 -23.11 -16.52
N CYS A 390 17.02 -22.24 -16.28
CA CYS A 390 16.96 -20.83 -16.67
C CYS A 390 17.94 -20.43 -17.78
N GLY A 391 18.85 -21.32 -18.19
CA GLY A 391 19.85 -21.02 -19.23
C GLY A 391 21.07 -20.20 -18.76
N ASN A 392 21.10 -19.74 -17.50
CA ASN A 392 22.24 -18.97 -16.99
C ASN A 392 23.49 -19.84 -16.85
N ARG A 393 24.65 -19.26 -17.18
CA ARG A 393 25.95 -19.87 -16.86
C ARG A 393 26.35 -19.61 -15.40
N VAL A 394 26.84 -20.66 -14.73
CA VAL A 394 27.10 -20.68 -13.28
C VAL A 394 28.30 -21.57 -12.94
N GLU A 395 28.92 -21.31 -11.79
CA GLU A 395 30.06 -22.08 -11.28
C GLU A 395 29.68 -23.47 -10.77
N LYS A 396 28.44 -23.64 -10.31
CA LYS A 396 27.96 -24.87 -9.70
C LYS A 396 26.50 -25.12 -10.04
N LEU A 397 26.19 -26.38 -10.34
CA LEU A 397 24.82 -26.89 -10.47
C LEU A 397 24.41 -27.65 -9.20
N PHE A 398 23.10 -27.81 -9.05
CA PHE A 398 22.48 -28.51 -7.94
C PHE A 398 21.37 -29.42 -8.46
N ALA A 399 21.15 -30.51 -7.74
CA ALA A 399 20.00 -31.39 -7.93
C ALA A 399 18.69 -30.70 -7.55
N LEU A 400 17.59 -31.14 -8.18
CA LEU A 400 16.22 -30.75 -7.83
C LEU A 400 15.46 -31.94 -7.23
N GLY A 401 15.00 -31.81 -5.99
CA GLY A 401 14.29 -32.88 -5.28
C GLY A 401 15.19 -34.10 -5.07
N ASP A 402 14.64 -35.30 -5.31
CA ASP A 402 15.36 -36.57 -5.13
C ASP A 402 16.15 -37.01 -6.38
N SER A 403 16.38 -36.09 -7.32
CA SER A 403 17.20 -36.35 -8.51
C SER A 403 18.69 -36.42 -8.13
N GLU A 404 19.43 -37.39 -8.66
CA GLU A 404 20.90 -37.40 -8.54
C GLU A 404 21.57 -36.44 -9.54
N GLU A 405 20.87 -36.06 -10.61
CA GLU A 405 21.41 -35.19 -11.66
C GLU A 405 21.41 -33.71 -11.21
N GLU A 406 22.59 -33.08 -11.19
CA GLU A 406 22.75 -31.65 -10.92
C GLU A 406 22.47 -30.83 -12.19
N ILE A 407 21.31 -30.16 -12.22
CA ILE A 407 20.81 -29.48 -13.43
C ILE A 407 20.45 -28.01 -13.23
N ALA A 408 20.35 -27.54 -11.99
CA ALA A 408 19.81 -26.23 -11.66
C ALA A 408 20.85 -25.33 -10.98
N CYS A 409 20.83 -24.02 -11.26
CA CYS A 409 21.56 -23.05 -10.44
C CYS A 409 20.92 -22.90 -9.05
N ASP A 410 21.64 -22.26 -8.11
CA ASP A 410 21.18 -22.02 -6.74
C ASP A 410 19.80 -21.32 -6.69
N PHE A 411 19.60 -20.31 -7.53
CA PHE A 411 18.33 -19.60 -7.61
C PHE A 411 17.16 -20.51 -8.04
N CYS A 412 17.35 -21.30 -9.12
CA CYS A 412 16.34 -22.23 -9.59
C CYS A 412 16.02 -23.32 -8.56
N ARG A 413 17.05 -23.81 -7.83
CA ARG A 413 16.86 -24.73 -6.71
C ARG A 413 15.99 -24.11 -5.62
N LYS A 414 16.28 -22.88 -5.20
CA LYS A 414 15.50 -22.14 -4.19
C LYS A 414 14.06 -21.90 -4.63
N MET A 415 13.82 -21.55 -5.89
CA MET A 415 12.45 -21.40 -6.42
C MET A 415 11.66 -22.72 -6.39
N TYR A 416 12.32 -23.83 -6.73
CA TYR A 416 11.72 -25.16 -6.63
C TYR A 416 11.37 -25.51 -5.18
N GLU A 417 12.30 -25.29 -4.25
CA GLU A 417 12.10 -25.52 -2.80
C GLU A 417 10.95 -24.66 -2.26
N LEU A 418 10.90 -23.39 -2.65
CA LEU A 418 9.84 -22.46 -2.30
C LEU A 418 8.48 -22.97 -2.77
N GLY A 419 8.35 -23.31 -4.06
CA GLY A 419 7.08 -23.81 -4.60
C GLY A 419 6.62 -25.15 -4.02
N ARG A 420 7.56 -25.96 -3.50
CA ARG A 420 7.26 -27.17 -2.71
C ARG A 420 6.73 -26.79 -1.33
N ASP A 421 7.42 -25.90 -0.63
CA ASP A 421 7.12 -25.53 0.75
C ASP A 421 5.77 -24.80 0.87
N LEU A 422 5.34 -24.06 -0.15
CA LEU A 422 4.03 -23.40 -0.20
C LEU A 422 2.83 -24.35 -0.01
N LEU A 423 2.93 -25.63 -0.39
CA LEU A 423 1.85 -26.61 -0.24
C LEU A 423 1.95 -27.47 1.02
N LYS A 424 2.94 -27.22 1.89
CA LYS A 424 3.03 -27.99 3.14
C LYS A 424 1.80 -27.71 4.00
N LYS A 425 1.12 -28.80 4.33
CA LYS A 425 0.00 -28.82 5.28
C LYS A 425 0.55 -29.00 6.70
N ASP A 426 -0.18 -28.53 7.69
CA ASP A 426 0.07 -28.93 9.09
C ASP A 426 -0.29 -30.40 9.34
N GLU A 427 -0.07 -30.84 10.58
CA GLU A 427 -0.39 -32.19 11.06
C GLU A 427 -1.88 -32.53 10.92
N GLU A 428 -2.75 -31.52 10.84
CA GLU A 428 -4.21 -31.62 10.69
C GLU A 428 -4.65 -31.61 9.22
N GLY A 429 -3.71 -31.46 8.28
CA GLY A 429 -3.98 -31.48 6.84
C GLY A 429 -4.47 -30.15 6.26
N ASN A 430 -4.41 -29.06 7.04
CA ASN A 430 -4.79 -27.71 6.63
C ASN A 430 -3.61 -26.96 6.02
N TYR A 431 -3.90 -26.08 5.07
CA TYR A 431 -2.88 -25.16 4.57
C TYR A 431 -2.56 -24.14 5.67
N THR A 432 -1.30 -24.06 6.05
CA THR A 432 -0.86 -23.10 7.07
C THR A 432 -0.44 -21.78 6.43
N TYR A 433 -0.79 -20.68 7.09
CA TYR A 433 -0.28 -19.36 6.76
C TYR A 433 1.25 -19.35 6.76
N ILE A 434 1.81 -18.63 5.79
CA ILE A 434 3.24 -18.44 5.66
C ILE A 434 3.52 -16.95 5.84
N TYR A 435 4.41 -16.65 6.78
CA TYR A 435 4.86 -15.30 7.05
C TYR A 435 6.25 -15.13 6.46
N LEU A 436 6.45 -14.06 5.68
CA LEU A 436 7.78 -13.65 5.26
C LEU A 436 8.52 -13.06 6.47
N VAL A 437 9.80 -13.36 6.60
CA VAL A 437 10.63 -13.01 7.76
C VAL A 437 11.99 -12.54 7.26
N GLU A 438 12.45 -11.35 7.63
CA GLU A 438 13.80 -10.88 7.30
C GLU A 438 14.79 -11.39 8.35
N LYS A 439 15.86 -12.09 7.93
CA LYS A 439 16.91 -12.63 8.82
C LYS A 439 18.28 -12.59 8.15
N ASP A 440 19.34 -12.34 8.92
CA ASP A 440 20.73 -12.35 8.43
C ASP A 440 21.13 -13.65 7.72
N ASN A 441 20.56 -14.78 8.14
CA ASN A 441 20.78 -16.10 7.56
C ASN A 441 19.59 -16.62 6.75
N GLY A 442 18.74 -15.73 6.23
CA GLY A 442 17.58 -16.08 5.40
C GLY A 442 17.95 -16.94 4.19
N ARG A 443 17.04 -17.85 3.81
CA ARG A 443 17.26 -18.87 2.76
C ARG A 443 17.37 -18.29 1.36
N PHE A 444 16.73 -17.16 1.10
CA PHE A 444 16.78 -16.49 -0.19
C PHE A 444 16.97 -14.99 0.01
N GLU A 445 17.50 -14.33 -1.01
CA GLU A 445 17.81 -12.91 -0.97
C GLU A 445 17.00 -12.19 -2.03
N ILE A 446 16.45 -11.03 -1.67
CA ILE A 446 15.82 -10.09 -2.59
C ILE A 446 16.39 -8.73 -2.25
N PHE A 447 16.97 -8.08 -3.25
CA PHE A 447 17.45 -6.71 -3.12
C PHE A 447 18.42 -6.49 -1.95
N ASN A 448 19.39 -7.40 -1.79
CA ASN A 448 20.38 -7.45 -0.70
C ASN A 448 19.82 -7.69 0.71
N LYS A 449 18.51 -7.94 0.85
CA LYS A 449 17.88 -8.40 2.08
C LYS A 449 17.65 -9.90 2.02
N ARG A 450 17.76 -10.58 3.16
CA ARG A 450 17.65 -12.03 3.26
C ARG A 450 16.37 -12.42 3.98
N PHE A 451 15.64 -13.35 3.38
CA PHE A 451 14.31 -13.73 3.82
C PHE A 451 14.20 -15.23 4.09
N ASP A 452 13.34 -15.57 5.04
CA ASP A 452 12.84 -16.91 5.29
C ASP A 452 11.31 -16.88 5.49
N PHE A 453 10.74 -18.06 5.68
CA PHE A 453 9.33 -18.29 5.94
C PHE A 453 9.12 -18.85 7.34
N SER A 454 8.22 -18.22 8.09
CA SER A 454 7.70 -18.74 9.35
C SER A 454 6.27 -19.25 9.17
N ARG A 455 5.90 -20.25 9.99
CA ARG A 455 4.52 -20.76 10.11
C ARG A 455 3.79 -20.20 11.33
N LYS A 456 4.51 -19.46 12.16
CA LYS A 456 3.95 -18.76 13.32
C LYS A 456 4.22 -17.26 13.17
N PRO A 457 3.26 -16.39 13.50
CA PRO A 457 3.58 -14.99 13.70
C PRO A 457 4.58 -14.88 14.86
N GLY A 458 5.58 -14.01 14.72
CA GLY A 458 6.62 -13.78 15.72
C GLY A 458 7.29 -12.42 15.50
N GLU A 459 8.10 -11.96 16.45
CA GLU A 459 8.77 -10.64 16.40
C GLU A 459 9.73 -10.50 15.21
N ASP A 460 10.34 -11.61 14.77
CA ASP A 460 11.20 -11.65 13.57
C ASP A 460 10.41 -11.72 12.26
N CYS A 461 9.11 -12.05 12.30
CA CYS A 461 8.31 -11.97 11.08
C CYS A 461 8.40 -10.54 10.56
N VAL A 462 8.23 -10.34 9.26
CA VAL A 462 8.09 -8.98 8.73
C VAL A 462 6.74 -8.43 9.21
N VAL A 463 6.71 -8.10 10.49
CA VAL A 463 5.78 -7.25 11.21
C VAL A 463 6.47 -5.90 11.13
N TRP A 464 5.86 -4.99 10.39
CA TRP A 464 6.47 -3.76 9.92
C TRP A 464 6.67 -2.71 11.04
N GLU A 465 7.30 -3.07 12.15
CA GLU A 465 7.82 -2.11 13.12
C GLU A 465 9.17 -1.57 12.62
N ARG A 466 9.18 -0.28 12.31
CA ARG A 466 10.36 0.40 11.77
C ARG A 466 11.29 0.84 12.88
N THR A 467 12.59 0.62 12.69
CA THR A 467 13.63 1.24 13.52
C THR A 467 13.69 2.74 13.26
N GLU A 468 13.83 3.52 14.33
CA GLU A 468 13.78 4.99 14.36
C GLU A 468 15.00 5.68 13.68
N ASP A 469 15.85 4.93 12.98
CA ASP A 469 17.16 5.39 12.49
C ASP A 469 17.11 6.07 11.10
N LEU A 470 16.03 6.80 10.82
CA LEU A 470 16.01 7.76 9.70
C LEU A 470 16.64 9.08 10.18
N VAL A 471 17.92 9.27 9.86
CA VAL A 471 18.60 10.56 10.06
C VAL A 471 18.07 11.55 9.02
N TRP A 472 17.07 12.34 9.40
CA TRP A 472 16.61 13.49 8.62
C TRP A 472 17.69 14.58 8.65
N GLY A 473 18.28 14.87 7.49
CA GLY A 473 19.00 16.11 7.27
C GLY A 473 17.98 17.24 7.16
N MET A 474 17.93 18.10 8.18
CA MET A 474 17.31 19.42 8.07
C MET A 474 18.20 20.36 7.27
#